data_AF-A0A736HC28-F1
#
_entry.id   AF-A0A736HC28-F1
#
_cell.length_a   1.000
_cell.length_b   1.000
_cell.length_c   1.000
_cell.angle_alpha   90.00
_cell.angle_beta   90.00
_cell.angle_gamma   90.00
#
_symmetry.space_group_name_H-M   'P 1'
#
loop_
_entity.id
_entity.type
_entity.pdbx_description
1 polymer ?
#
loop_
_entity_poly.entity_id
_entity_poly.type
_entity_poly.pdbx_seq_one_letter_code
_entity_poly.pdbx_strand_id
1 'polypeptide(L)'
;MMMKKAIIISVLEQIEKNIEERIDIEKLVVITGYSRRSLQDFFKEKCGVSIGKYIRQRKLSRSATLLKLTSQSVTDIAFRMGFDSVQSYSREFKKTFGVNPNNYRKADFWDLRNLRPPYWLDCDEHYQFEICQLTSKEIFGFQTSHQIATNDLPKKASPIKWKIIHETLRTWGENVYCLSSFKPDNTNDQVIAVSSFFGMEHNSVDGGKIPISRVIKCGKYAKFHFVGHKEKYQQFSNTIYMCILPKLNLIRREGEDIEYFHLASVQKQQNNESIVDLYYYIPVL
;
A
#
# COMPACT_ATOMS: atom_id res chain seq x y z
N MET A 1 -9.15 -10.65 -30.88
CA MET A 1 -8.39 -11.06 -29.68
C MET A 1 -7.82 -9.87 -28.87
N MET A 2 -7.37 -8.77 -29.51
CA MET A 2 -6.95 -7.54 -28.79
C MET A 2 -8.10 -6.64 -28.30
N MET A 3 -9.16 -6.46 -29.10
CA MET A 3 -10.30 -5.57 -28.75
C MET A 3 -10.96 -5.98 -27.43
N LYS A 4 -11.17 -7.29 -27.25
CA LYS A 4 -11.69 -7.90 -26.02
C LYS A 4 -10.82 -7.56 -24.79
N LYS A 5 -9.48 -7.65 -24.88
CA LYS A 5 -8.59 -7.32 -23.75
C LYS A 5 -8.72 -5.84 -23.34
N ALA A 6 -8.74 -4.93 -24.31
CA ALA A 6 -8.94 -3.49 -24.04
C ALA A 6 -10.29 -3.21 -23.36
N ILE A 7 -11.35 -3.92 -23.76
CA ILE A 7 -12.67 -3.82 -23.13
C ILE A 7 -12.63 -4.24 -21.66
N ILE A 8 -11.97 -5.36 -21.32
CA ILE A 8 -11.84 -5.78 -19.91
C ILE A 8 -11.10 -4.75 -19.08
N ILE A 9 -10.01 -4.20 -19.61
CA ILE A 9 -9.24 -3.16 -18.92
C ILE A 9 -10.15 -1.95 -18.65
N SER A 10 -10.91 -1.50 -19.65
CA SER A 10 -11.89 -0.41 -19.48
C SER A 10 -12.95 -0.73 -18.43
N VAL A 11 -13.50 -1.95 -18.42
CA VAL A 11 -14.47 -2.39 -17.41
C VAL A 11 -13.86 -2.39 -16.00
N LEU A 12 -12.64 -2.93 -15.86
CA LEU A 12 -11.92 -2.94 -14.59
C LEU A 12 -11.60 -1.52 -14.11
N GLU A 13 -11.20 -0.64 -15.02
CA GLU A 13 -11.00 0.79 -14.74
C GLU A 13 -12.25 1.46 -14.20
N GLN A 14 -13.40 1.22 -14.84
CA GLN A 14 -14.67 1.76 -14.37
C GLN A 14 -15.08 1.18 -13.02
N ILE A 15 -14.78 -0.09 -12.76
CA ILE A 15 -15.03 -0.70 -11.44
C ILE A 15 -14.17 -0.04 -10.37
N GLU A 16 -12.85 0.08 -10.59
CA GLU A 16 -11.94 0.66 -9.58
C GLU A 16 -12.22 2.15 -9.33
N LYS A 17 -12.56 2.91 -10.38
CA LYS A 17 -12.91 4.34 -10.25
C LYS A 17 -14.14 4.56 -9.37
N ASN A 18 -15.08 3.62 -9.38
CA ASN A 18 -16.37 3.72 -8.68
C ASN A 18 -16.49 2.69 -7.55
N ILE A 19 -15.38 2.22 -6.97
CA ILE A 19 -15.39 1.10 -6.02
C ILE A 19 -16.11 1.43 -4.71
N GLU A 20 -16.16 2.71 -4.33
CA GLU A 20 -16.87 3.23 -3.16
C GLU A 20 -18.29 3.70 -3.48
N GLU A 21 -18.75 3.45 -4.71
CA GLU A 21 -20.09 3.80 -5.14
C GLU A 21 -20.89 2.54 -5.50
N ARG A 22 -22.18 2.74 -5.79
CA ARG A 22 -23.01 1.70 -6.37
C ARG A 22 -22.63 1.55 -7.85
N ILE A 23 -21.90 0.47 -8.14
CA ILE A 23 -21.57 0.10 -9.53
C ILE A 23 -22.81 -0.51 -10.18
N ASP A 24 -23.30 0.16 -11.22
CA ASP A 24 -24.40 -0.32 -12.05
C ASP A 24 -23.84 -1.10 -13.25
N ILE A 25 -24.21 -2.37 -13.36
CA ILE A 25 -23.80 -3.24 -14.47
C ILE A 25 -24.36 -2.70 -15.80
N GLU A 26 -25.51 -2.02 -15.80
CA GLU A 26 -26.06 -1.44 -17.03
C GLU A 26 -25.20 -0.32 -17.58
N LYS A 27 -24.57 0.48 -16.71
CA LYS A 27 -23.58 1.48 -17.16
C LYS A 27 -22.40 0.80 -17.84
N LEU A 28 -21.93 -0.34 -17.33
CA LEU A 28 -20.84 -1.10 -17.95
C LEU A 28 -21.25 -1.72 -19.29
N VAL A 29 -22.49 -2.18 -19.42
CA VAL A 29 -23.06 -2.68 -20.68
C VAL A 29 -23.07 -1.58 -21.75
N VAL A 30 -23.57 -0.39 -21.41
CA VAL A 30 -23.62 0.77 -22.34
C VAL A 30 -22.22 1.18 -22.78
N ILE A 31 -21.26 1.27 -21.86
CA ILE A 31 -19.87 1.66 -22.17
C ILE A 31 -19.19 0.65 -23.10
N THR A 32 -19.49 -0.63 -22.94
CA THR A 32 -18.80 -1.70 -23.68
C THR A 32 -19.46 -2.04 -25.01
N GLY A 33 -20.75 -1.73 -25.18
CA GLY A 33 -21.55 -2.11 -26.35
C GLY A 33 -21.92 -3.61 -26.40
N TYR A 34 -21.57 -4.38 -25.37
CA TYR A 34 -21.91 -5.81 -25.27
C TYR A 34 -23.17 -6.00 -24.45
N SER A 35 -23.98 -7.01 -24.81
CA SER A 35 -25.06 -7.45 -23.93
C SER A 35 -24.52 -7.85 -22.55
N ARG A 36 -25.36 -7.72 -21.52
CA ARG A 36 -25.03 -8.10 -20.13
C ARG A 36 -24.46 -9.52 -20.04
N ARG A 37 -25.06 -10.47 -20.75
CA ARG A 37 -24.62 -11.88 -20.77
C ARG A 37 -23.21 -12.00 -21.37
N SER A 38 -23.00 -11.41 -22.54
CA SER A 38 -21.70 -11.45 -23.22
C SER A 38 -20.59 -10.82 -22.37
N LEU A 39 -20.88 -9.70 -21.70
CA LEU A 39 -19.94 -9.05 -20.78
C LEU A 39 -19.60 -9.96 -19.59
N GLN A 40 -20.59 -10.60 -18.97
CA GLN A 40 -20.37 -11.49 -17.83
C GLN A 40 -19.55 -12.73 -18.19
N ASP A 41 -19.90 -13.38 -19.30
CA ASP A 41 -19.23 -14.61 -19.76
C ASP A 41 -17.76 -14.33 -20.06
N PHE A 42 -17.49 -13.28 -20.84
CA PHE A 42 -16.15 -12.89 -21.22
C PHE A 42 -15.33 -12.34 -20.03
N PHE A 43 -15.94 -11.59 -19.11
CA PHE A 43 -15.25 -11.15 -17.89
C PHE A 43 -14.84 -12.36 -17.04
N LYS A 44 -15.72 -13.36 -16.88
CA LYS A 44 -15.41 -14.58 -16.15
C LYS A 44 -14.30 -15.39 -16.82
N GLU A 45 -14.33 -15.49 -18.15
CA GLU A 45 -13.28 -16.15 -18.93
C GLU A 45 -11.90 -15.51 -18.70
N LYS A 46 -11.82 -14.17 -18.66
CA LYS A 46 -10.54 -13.46 -18.52
C LYS A 46 -10.07 -13.24 -17.09
N CYS A 47 -10.99 -12.99 -16.16
CA CYS A 47 -10.65 -12.69 -14.77
C CYS A 47 -10.76 -13.91 -13.83
N GLY A 48 -11.24 -15.05 -14.34
CA GLY A 48 -11.46 -16.29 -13.57
C GLY A 48 -12.63 -16.24 -12.58
N VAL A 49 -13.28 -15.08 -12.41
CA VAL A 49 -14.38 -14.85 -11.48
C VAL A 49 -15.47 -14.00 -12.13
N SER A 50 -16.72 -14.13 -11.67
CA SER A 50 -17.79 -13.26 -12.15
C SER A 50 -17.54 -11.80 -11.76
N ILE A 51 -18.05 -10.87 -12.56
CA ILE A 51 -17.92 -9.43 -12.32
C ILE A 51 -18.43 -9.02 -10.93
N GLY A 52 -19.57 -9.57 -10.50
CA GLY A 52 -20.13 -9.28 -9.17
C GLY A 52 -19.25 -9.82 -8.03
N LYS A 53 -18.60 -10.99 -8.22
CA LYS A 53 -17.64 -11.53 -7.24
C LYS A 53 -16.38 -10.66 -7.18
N TYR A 54 -15.87 -10.22 -8.34
CA TYR A 54 -14.74 -9.29 -8.40
C TYR A 54 -15.01 -8.00 -7.64
N ILE A 55 -16.12 -7.32 -7.96
CA ILE A 55 -16.54 -6.07 -7.30
C ILE A 55 -16.62 -6.26 -5.79
N ARG A 56 -17.28 -7.33 -5.34
CA ARG A 56 -17.42 -7.63 -3.91
C ARG A 56 -16.06 -7.83 -3.23
N GLN A 57 -15.16 -8.61 -3.84
CA GLN A 57 -13.82 -8.83 -3.29
C GLN A 57 -13.01 -7.53 -3.21
N ARG A 58 -13.07 -6.68 -4.23
CA ARG A 58 -12.41 -5.37 -4.22
C ARG A 58 -12.99 -4.44 -3.15
N LYS A 59 -14.32 -4.36 -3.01
CA LYS A 59 -14.99 -3.59 -1.94
C LYS A 59 -14.58 -4.04 -0.54
N LEU A 60 -14.53 -5.35 -0.30
CA LEU A 60 -14.10 -5.91 1.00
C LEU A 60 -12.61 -5.69 1.26
N SER A 61 -11.78 -5.75 0.22
CA SER A 61 -10.35 -5.45 0.36
C SER A 61 -10.12 -3.98 0.69
N ARG A 62 -10.87 -3.12 0.01
CA ARG A 62 -10.88 -1.69 0.25
C ARG A 62 -11.33 -1.35 1.68
N SER A 63 -12.41 -1.98 2.13
CA SER A 63 -12.93 -1.80 3.49
C SER A 63 -11.95 -2.29 4.56
N ALA A 64 -11.24 -3.40 4.32
CA ALA A 64 -10.19 -3.89 5.21
C ALA A 64 -9.04 -2.88 5.36
N THR A 65 -8.61 -2.25 4.26
CA THR A 65 -7.60 -1.17 4.30
C THR A 65 -8.11 0.04 5.09
N LEU A 66 -9.35 0.48 4.86
CA LEU A 66 -9.94 1.59 5.63
C LEU A 66 -10.03 1.26 7.13
N LEU A 67 -10.44 0.04 7.49
CA LEU A 67 -10.50 -0.40 8.88
C LEU A 67 -9.15 -0.31 9.60
N LYS A 68 -8.04 -0.56 8.90
CA LYS A 68 -6.68 -0.55 9.45
C LYS A 68 -6.07 0.85 9.49
N LEU A 69 -6.32 1.66 8.48
CA LEU A 69 -5.59 2.92 8.29
C LEU A 69 -6.37 4.15 8.74
N THR A 70 -7.66 4.02 9.07
CA THR A 70 -8.53 5.16 9.38
C THR A 70 -9.38 4.92 10.63
N SER A 71 -9.90 6.02 11.18
CA SER A 71 -10.79 6.02 12.36
C SER A 71 -12.28 5.96 11.99
N GLN A 72 -12.63 5.84 10.70
CA GLN A 72 -14.02 5.75 10.22
C GLN A 72 -14.79 4.64 10.94
N SER A 73 -16.09 4.85 11.20
CA SER A 73 -16.87 3.81 11.85
C SER A 73 -17.08 2.60 10.92
N VAL A 74 -17.30 1.41 11.51
CA VAL A 74 -17.66 0.21 10.73
C VAL A 74 -18.94 0.44 9.92
N THR A 75 -19.86 1.23 10.48
CA THR A 75 -21.13 1.62 9.86
C THR A 75 -20.88 2.46 8.60
N ASP A 76 -20.06 3.51 8.71
CA ASP A 76 -19.76 4.39 7.58
C ASP A 76 -19.03 3.62 6.48
N ILE A 77 -18.05 2.79 6.84
CA ILE A 77 -17.34 1.94 5.88
C ILE A 77 -18.31 0.98 5.18
N ALA A 78 -19.25 0.36 5.90
CA ALA A 78 -20.24 -0.54 5.30
C ALA A 78 -21.11 0.17 4.24
N PHE A 79 -21.67 1.32 4.59
CA PHE A 79 -22.51 2.10 3.68
C PHE A 79 -21.71 2.71 2.53
N ARG A 80 -20.49 3.19 2.79
CA ARG A 80 -19.53 3.66 1.78
C ARG A 80 -19.16 2.55 0.80
N MET A 81 -19.12 1.29 1.22
CA MET A 81 -18.94 0.18 0.28
C MET A 81 -20.26 -0.24 -0.41
N GLY A 82 -21.37 0.46 -0.18
CA GLY A 82 -22.66 0.20 -0.81
C GLY A 82 -23.35 -1.08 -0.31
N PHE A 83 -23.15 -1.46 0.94
CA PHE A 83 -23.95 -2.52 1.59
C PHE A 83 -25.23 -1.93 2.15
N ASP A 84 -26.35 -2.65 2.02
CA ASP A 84 -27.66 -2.20 2.50
C ASP A 84 -27.77 -2.18 4.04
N SER A 85 -26.90 -2.94 4.72
CA SER A 85 -26.87 -2.99 6.18
C SER A 85 -25.50 -3.40 6.72
N VAL A 86 -25.18 -2.93 7.93
CA VAL A 86 -23.94 -3.28 8.66
C VAL A 86 -23.86 -4.79 8.94
N GLN A 87 -25.01 -5.45 9.15
CA GLN A 87 -25.11 -6.89 9.38
C GLN A 87 -24.71 -7.67 8.12
N SER A 88 -25.19 -7.25 6.95
CA SER A 88 -24.82 -7.88 5.67
C SER A 88 -23.33 -7.73 5.37
N TYR A 89 -22.78 -6.53 5.61
CA TYR A 89 -21.35 -6.25 5.50
C TYR A 89 -20.53 -7.13 6.46
N SER A 90 -20.87 -7.13 7.75
CA SER A 90 -20.12 -7.84 8.78
C SER A 90 -20.07 -9.35 8.52
N ARG A 91 -21.17 -9.93 8.04
CA ARG A 91 -21.24 -11.35 7.65
C ARG A 91 -20.30 -11.65 6.47
N GLU A 92 -20.34 -10.83 5.42
CA GLU A 92 -19.51 -11.07 4.23
C GLU A 92 -18.03 -10.77 4.50
N PHE A 93 -17.74 -9.76 5.33
CA PHE A 93 -16.40 -9.47 5.82
C PHE A 93 -15.83 -10.64 6.62
N LYS A 94 -16.58 -11.16 7.61
CA LYS A 94 -16.16 -12.33 8.40
C LYS A 94 -15.97 -13.57 7.54
N LYS A 95 -16.83 -13.79 6.55
CA LYS A 95 -16.68 -14.89 5.58
C LYS A 95 -15.37 -14.78 4.78
N THR A 96 -14.95 -13.56 4.44
CA THR A 96 -13.77 -13.31 3.60
C THR A 96 -12.48 -13.29 4.41
N PHE A 97 -12.48 -12.68 5.61
CA PHE A 97 -11.29 -12.46 6.43
C PHE A 97 -11.21 -13.34 7.67
N GLY A 98 -12.20 -14.20 7.93
CA GLY A 98 -12.28 -15.09 9.09
C GLY A 98 -12.68 -14.38 10.41
N VAL A 99 -12.54 -13.06 10.50
CA VAL A 99 -12.83 -12.27 11.69
C VAL A 99 -13.82 -11.15 11.40
N ASN A 100 -14.51 -10.66 12.43
CA ASN A 100 -15.41 -9.52 12.27
C ASN A 100 -14.61 -8.21 12.04
N PRO A 101 -15.23 -7.16 11.46
CA PRO A 101 -14.55 -5.88 11.15
C PRO A 101 -13.85 -5.22 12.34
N ASN A 102 -14.46 -5.22 13.53
CA ASN A 102 -13.90 -4.59 14.72
C ASN A 102 -12.66 -5.33 15.23
N ASN A 103 -12.68 -6.67 15.21
CA ASN A 103 -11.54 -7.49 15.57
C ASN A 103 -10.42 -7.34 14.55
N TYR A 104 -10.75 -7.26 13.25
CA TYR A 104 -9.76 -6.97 12.21
C TYR A 104 -9.05 -5.66 12.47
N ARG A 105 -9.78 -4.58 12.79
CA ARG A 105 -9.22 -3.27 13.15
C ARG A 105 -8.27 -3.36 14.35
N LYS A 106 -8.71 -4.00 15.44
CA LYS A 106 -7.98 -4.07 16.71
C LYS A 106 -6.75 -4.96 16.71
N ALA A 107 -6.60 -5.85 15.71
CA ALA A 107 -5.42 -6.70 15.62
C ALA A 107 -4.14 -5.86 15.50
N ASP A 108 -3.11 -6.23 16.26
CA ASP A 108 -1.74 -5.70 16.24
C ASP A 108 -0.91 -6.23 15.05
N PHE A 109 -1.59 -6.85 14.09
CA PHE A 109 -1.02 -7.31 12.84
C PHE A 109 -1.99 -7.03 11.69
N TRP A 110 -1.48 -7.13 10.47
CA TRP A 110 -2.24 -6.98 9.24
C TRP A 110 -2.06 -8.23 8.37
N ASP A 111 -3.10 -9.04 8.32
CA ASP A 111 -3.21 -10.16 7.41
C ASP A 111 -3.74 -9.70 6.05
N LEU A 112 -2.87 -9.78 5.04
CA LEU A 112 -3.08 -9.30 3.69
C LEU A 112 -3.58 -10.42 2.75
N ARG A 113 -3.63 -11.69 3.21
CA ARG A 113 -3.86 -12.88 2.36
C ARG A 113 -5.20 -12.89 1.63
N ASN A 114 -6.22 -12.31 2.24
CA ASN A 114 -7.58 -12.26 1.69
C ASN A 114 -7.87 -10.95 0.95
N LEU A 115 -6.87 -10.07 0.81
CA LEU A 115 -7.00 -8.88 -0.01
C LEU A 115 -6.87 -9.24 -1.49
N ARG A 116 -7.72 -8.64 -2.31
CA ARG A 116 -7.65 -8.71 -3.76
C ARG A 116 -6.91 -7.48 -4.26
N PRO A 117 -5.78 -7.61 -4.98
CA PRO A 117 -5.09 -6.48 -5.61
C PRO A 117 -5.97 -5.80 -6.67
N PRO A 118 -5.77 -4.49 -6.93
CA PRO A 118 -6.40 -3.81 -8.06
C PRO A 118 -5.86 -4.35 -9.39
N TYR A 119 -6.66 -4.28 -10.46
CA TYR A 119 -6.29 -4.89 -11.75
C TYR A 119 -5.01 -4.33 -12.38
N TRP A 120 -4.66 -3.08 -12.08
CA TRP A 120 -3.50 -2.40 -12.65
C TRP A 120 -2.20 -2.81 -11.96
N LEU A 121 -2.28 -3.52 -10.83
CA LEU A 121 -1.09 -3.98 -10.13
C LEU A 121 -0.56 -5.25 -10.80
N ASP A 122 0.65 -5.15 -11.34
CA ASP A 122 1.40 -6.31 -11.81
C ASP A 122 1.87 -7.17 -10.63
N CYS A 123 1.25 -8.33 -10.44
CA CYS A 123 1.62 -9.29 -9.42
C CYS A 123 2.60 -10.38 -9.91
N ASP A 124 3.03 -10.31 -11.18
CA ASP A 124 3.96 -11.25 -11.81
C ASP A 124 5.40 -10.75 -11.74
N GLU A 125 5.64 -9.49 -11.31
CA GLU A 125 6.97 -9.01 -10.97
C GLU A 125 7.54 -9.81 -9.78
N HIS A 126 8.77 -10.30 -9.95
CA HIS A 126 9.49 -11.05 -8.93
C HIS A 126 10.58 -10.16 -8.32
N TYR A 127 10.50 -9.98 -7.01
CA TYR A 127 11.51 -9.27 -6.24
C TYR A 127 12.21 -10.24 -5.31
N GLN A 128 13.55 -10.22 -5.33
CA GLN A 128 14.34 -10.99 -4.38
C GLN A 128 14.12 -10.45 -2.97
N PHE A 129 14.01 -11.37 -2.01
CA PHE A 129 13.84 -11.02 -0.61
C PHE A 129 14.48 -12.08 0.28
N GLU A 130 14.79 -11.68 1.50
CA GLU A 130 15.22 -12.58 2.56
C GLU A 130 14.47 -12.26 3.86
N ILE A 131 14.28 -13.28 4.70
CA ILE A 131 13.82 -13.07 6.06
C ILE A 131 15.05 -12.88 6.94
N CYS A 132 15.11 -11.76 7.66
CA CYS A 132 16.23 -11.44 8.53
C CYS A 132 15.76 -11.05 9.93
N GLN A 133 16.68 -11.16 10.89
CA GLN A 133 16.50 -10.69 12.25
C GLN A 133 17.29 -9.39 12.42
N LEU A 134 16.62 -8.29 12.70
CA LEU A 134 17.28 -7.02 13.02
C LEU A 134 17.50 -6.91 14.52
N THR A 135 18.66 -6.39 14.91
CA THR A 135 18.95 -5.93 16.27
C THR A 135 18.47 -4.50 16.43
N SER A 136 18.23 -4.07 17.68
CA SER A 136 17.87 -2.69 17.94
C SER A 136 19.03 -1.78 17.58
N LYS A 137 18.73 -0.65 16.93
CA LYS A 137 19.73 0.34 16.52
C LYS A 137 19.18 1.74 16.74
N GLU A 138 19.98 2.62 17.33
CA GLU A 138 19.63 4.03 17.45
C GLU A 138 20.07 4.80 16.19
N ILE A 139 19.21 5.68 15.72
CA ILE A 139 19.48 6.59 14.60
C ILE A 139 19.09 8.01 14.99
N PHE A 140 19.75 8.99 14.38
CA PHE A 140 19.61 10.40 14.70
C PHE A 140 19.13 11.17 13.47
N GLY A 141 18.18 12.07 13.66
CA GLY A 141 17.71 12.93 12.58
C GLY A 141 16.45 13.70 12.94
N PHE A 142 15.46 13.69 12.05
CA PHE A 142 14.26 14.51 12.18
C PHE A 142 12.99 13.75 11.77
N GLN A 143 11.86 14.17 12.33
CA GLN A 143 10.55 13.62 12.01
C GLN A 143 9.73 14.61 11.19
N THR A 144 9.00 14.09 10.21
CA THR A 144 7.93 14.82 9.53
C THR A 144 6.61 14.06 9.66
N SER A 145 5.51 14.79 9.57
CA SER A 145 4.17 14.24 9.56
C SER A 145 3.32 14.95 8.54
N HIS A 146 2.52 14.20 7.81
CA HIS A 146 1.54 14.73 6.86
C HIS A 146 0.32 13.83 6.80
N GLN A 147 -0.79 14.38 6.33
CA GLN A 147 -2.01 13.64 6.09
C GLN A 147 -2.06 13.23 4.62
N ILE A 148 -2.52 12.00 4.35
CA ILE A 148 -2.85 11.55 3.00
C ILE A 148 -4.33 11.20 2.94
N ALA A 149 -4.94 11.49 1.79
CA ALA A 149 -6.31 11.09 1.53
C ALA A 149 -6.43 9.57 1.58
N THR A 150 -7.57 9.10 2.06
CA THR A 150 -7.97 7.69 1.96
C THR A 150 -8.39 7.37 0.54
N ASN A 151 -7.54 7.58 -0.46
CA ASN A 151 -7.81 7.04 -1.80
C ASN A 151 -7.47 5.55 -1.82
N ASP A 152 -7.92 4.83 -2.87
CA ASP A 152 -7.44 3.47 -3.10
C ASP A 152 -5.92 3.44 -3.31
N LEU A 153 -5.33 2.24 -3.29
CA LEU A 153 -3.89 2.00 -3.32
C LEU A 153 -3.14 2.96 -4.28
N PRO A 154 -2.14 3.74 -3.81
CA PRO A 154 -1.55 4.82 -4.58
C PRO A 154 -0.80 4.29 -5.81
N LYS A 155 -0.99 4.91 -6.97
CA LYS A 155 -0.25 4.60 -8.21
C LYS A 155 1.10 5.31 -8.31
N LYS A 156 1.30 6.39 -7.55
CA LYS A 156 2.52 7.18 -7.55
C LYS A 156 3.00 7.39 -6.11
N ALA A 157 4.30 7.44 -5.93
CA ALA A 157 4.91 7.68 -4.64
C ALA A 157 4.73 9.14 -4.20
N SER A 158 4.73 9.37 -2.88
CA SER A 158 4.57 10.69 -2.28
C SER A 158 5.68 11.65 -2.76
N PRO A 159 5.33 12.75 -3.46
CA PRO A 159 6.31 13.74 -3.91
C PRO A 159 7.07 14.37 -2.73
N ILE A 160 6.37 14.58 -1.61
CA ILE A 160 6.92 15.17 -0.38
C ILE A 160 8.00 14.27 0.20
N LYS A 161 7.71 12.97 0.35
CA LYS A 161 8.67 11.99 0.87
C LYS A 161 9.94 11.99 0.03
N TRP A 162 9.80 11.94 -1.29
CA TRP A 162 10.95 11.94 -2.19
C TRP A 162 11.75 13.22 -2.18
N LYS A 163 11.09 14.39 -2.08
CA LYS A 163 11.78 15.67 -1.94
C LYS A 163 12.69 15.65 -0.70
N ILE A 164 12.15 15.21 0.44
CA ILE A 164 12.90 15.13 1.70
C ILE A 164 14.06 14.14 1.58
N ILE A 165 13.85 12.94 1.01
CA ILE A 165 14.91 11.94 0.81
C ILE A 165 16.06 12.51 -0.02
N HIS A 166 15.75 13.15 -1.16
CA HIS A 166 16.78 13.71 -2.03
C HIS A 166 17.56 14.85 -1.35
N GLU A 167 16.87 15.76 -0.67
CA GLU A 167 17.50 16.84 0.09
C GLU A 167 18.39 16.29 1.22
N THR A 168 17.92 15.26 1.92
CA THR A 168 18.63 14.64 3.05
C THR A 168 19.88 13.90 2.58
N LEU A 169 19.77 13.03 1.56
CA LEU A 169 20.92 12.32 0.99
C LEU A 169 22.00 13.30 0.49
N ARG A 170 21.59 14.39 -0.16
CA ARG A 170 22.52 15.40 -0.67
C ARG A 170 23.18 16.20 0.45
N THR A 171 22.42 16.60 1.45
CA THR A 171 22.91 17.47 2.54
C THR A 171 23.82 16.70 3.48
N TRP A 172 23.46 15.46 3.79
CA TRP A 172 24.24 14.62 4.72
C TRP A 172 25.38 13.90 4.03
N GLY A 173 25.29 13.63 2.72
CA GLY A 173 26.36 12.96 1.98
C GLY A 173 26.58 11.52 2.42
N GLU A 174 25.57 10.87 2.99
CA GLU A 174 25.60 9.48 3.49
C GLU A 174 24.28 8.75 3.19
N ASN A 175 24.21 7.47 3.53
CA ASN A 175 22.99 6.68 3.43
C ASN A 175 21.96 7.12 4.48
N VAL A 176 20.67 7.04 4.13
CA VAL A 176 19.58 7.58 4.96
C VAL A 176 18.55 6.50 5.27
N TYR A 177 18.23 6.35 6.55
CA TYR A 177 17.06 5.61 6.99
C TYR A 177 15.80 6.48 6.87
N CYS A 178 14.71 5.89 6.38
CA CYS A 178 13.36 6.43 6.45
C CYS A 178 12.47 5.40 7.16
N LEU A 179 11.99 5.74 8.36
CA LEU A 179 11.06 4.91 9.12
C LEU A 179 9.68 5.48 8.91
N SER A 180 8.79 4.72 8.28
CA SER A 180 7.43 5.17 7.98
C SER A 180 6.41 4.38 8.78
N SER A 181 5.47 5.11 9.39
CA SER A 181 4.31 4.55 10.07
C SER A 181 3.02 5.23 9.61
N PHE A 182 1.95 4.45 9.62
CA PHE A 182 0.63 4.85 9.17
C PHE A 182 -0.35 4.60 10.31
N LYS A 183 -1.11 5.62 10.69
CA LYS A 183 -2.12 5.50 11.75
C LYS A 183 -3.39 6.25 11.36
N PRO A 184 -4.54 5.84 11.91
CA PRO A 184 -5.73 6.69 11.91
C PRO A 184 -5.40 8.10 12.39
N ASP A 185 -5.87 9.12 11.68
CA ASP A 185 -5.78 10.49 12.17
C ASP A 185 -6.81 10.71 13.29
N ASN A 186 -6.41 11.52 14.28
CA ASN A 186 -7.21 11.76 15.49
C ASN A 186 -8.32 12.80 15.27
N THR A 187 -8.22 13.62 14.22
CA THR A 187 -9.12 14.74 13.96
C THR A 187 -9.98 14.54 12.72
N ASN A 188 -9.46 13.87 11.70
CA ASN A 188 -10.17 13.62 10.44
C ASN A 188 -10.18 12.12 10.12
N ASP A 189 -11.35 11.51 10.16
CA ASP A 189 -11.52 10.06 9.94
C ASP A 189 -11.37 9.63 8.47
N GLN A 190 -11.33 10.59 7.54
CA GLN A 190 -11.17 10.37 6.11
C GLN A 190 -9.72 10.42 5.63
N VAL A 191 -8.76 10.64 6.53
CA VAL A 191 -7.33 10.72 6.19
C VAL A 191 -6.50 9.75 7.01
N ILE A 192 -5.31 9.45 6.50
CA ILE A 192 -4.30 8.62 7.16
C ILE A 192 -3.19 9.57 7.60
N ALA A 193 -2.82 9.52 8.88
CA ALA A 193 -1.67 10.22 9.39
C ALA A 193 -0.41 9.40 9.05
N VAL A 194 0.48 10.00 8.26
CA VAL A 194 1.78 9.43 7.90
C VAL A 194 2.84 10.12 8.73
N SER A 195 3.59 9.35 9.51
CA SER A 195 4.77 9.84 10.22
C SER A 195 6.00 9.17 9.63
N SER A 196 6.95 10.00 9.20
CA SER A 196 8.23 9.55 8.66
C SER A 196 9.38 10.14 9.44
N PHE A 197 10.28 9.30 9.93
CA PHE A 197 11.53 9.72 10.55
C PHE A 197 12.69 9.47 9.59
N PHE A 198 13.49 10.50 9.35
CA PHE A 198 14.67 10.45 8.49
C PHE A 198 15.91 10.55 9.37
N GLY A 199 16.83 9.58 9.27
CA GLY A 199 17.99 9.55 10.16
C GLY A 199 19.17 8.74 9.64
N MET A 200 20.29 8.88 10.34
CA MET A 200 21.57 8.19 10.11
C MET A 200 22.09 7.61 11.43
N GLU A 201 23.14 6.78 11.39
CA GLU A 201 23.66 6.10 12.59
C GLU A 201 24.54 7.01 13.46
N HIS A 202 25.11 8.07 12.90
CA HIS A 202 26.04 8.96 13.60
C HIS A 202 25.34 10.24 14.07
N ASN A 203 25.77 10.74 15.24
CA ASN A 203 25.28 12.00 15.82
C ASN A 203 26.15 13.19 15.36
N SER A 204 26.28 13.39 14.04
CA SER A 204 27.05 14.51 13.49
C SER A 204 26.12 15.47 12.77
N VAL A 205 25.72 16.54 13.46
CA VAL A 205 25.27 17.76 12.78
C VAL A 205 26.19 18.87 13.26
N ASP A 206 27.15 19.26 12.42
CA ASP A 206 27.95 20.46 12.65
C ASP A 206 27.00 21.67 12.75
N GLY A 207 26.95 22.28 13.94
CA GLY A 207 26.33 23.60 14.18
C GLY A 207 24.80 23.70 14.09
N GLY A 208 24.06 22.58 14.04
CA GLY A 208 22.59 22.56 13.94
C GLY A 208 21.84 22.31 15.26
N LYS A 209 20.49 22.32 15.21
CA LYS A 209 19.65 21.81 16.30
C LYS A 209 20.02 20.34 16.59
N ILE A 210 20.06 19.96 17.87
CA ILE A 210 20.32 18.58 18.30
C ILE A 210 19.31 17.64 17.60
N PRO A 211 19.78 16.64 16.84
CA PRO A 211 18.88 15.72 16.16
C PRO A 211 18.06 14.90 17.17
N ILE A 212 16.81 14.63 16.84
CA ILE A 212 15.97 13.71 17.62
C ILE A 212 16.53 12.30 17.39
N SER A 213 16.63 11.48 18.44
CA SER A 213 16.99 10.07 18.28
C SER A 213 15.74 9.19 18.15
N ARG A 214 15.87 8.08 17.41
CA ARG A 214 14.82 7.07 17.26
C ARG A 214 15.46 5.68 17.21
N VAL A 215 14.80 4.72 17.85
CA VAL A 215 15.29 3.34 17.90
C VAL A 215 14.57 2.51 16.85
N ILE A 216 15.31 1.98 15.88
CA ILE A 216 14.89 0.86 15.04
C ILE A 216 14.66 -0.33 15.95
N LYS A 217 13.43 -0.84 15.98
CA LYS A 217 13.06 -1.97 16.84
C LYS A 217 13.71 -3.26 16.34
N CYS A 218 14.16 -4.08 17.28
CA CYS A 218 14.57 -5.44 16.94
C CYS A 218 13.37 -6.29 16.49
N GLY A 219 13.66 -7.42 15.84
CA GLY A 219 12.66 -8.40 15.48
C GLY A 219 12.87 -8.97 14.09
N LYS A 220 11.89 -9.74 13.64
CA LYS A 220 11.87 -10.37 12.32
C LYS A 220 11.34 -9.41 11.26
N TYR A 221 12.01 -9.37 10.13
CA TYR A 221 11.70 -8.52 8.99
C TYR A 221 11.78 -9.31 7.68
N ALA A 222 10.93 -8.96 6.73
CA ALA A 222 11.12 -9.30 5.33
C ALA A 222 11.90 -8.16 4.66
N LYS A 223 13.10 -8.46 4.17
CA LYS A 223 14.00 -7.50 3.53
C LYS A 223 13.97 -7.69 2.02
N PHE A 224 13.69 -6.61 1.31
CA PHE A 224 13.72 -6.52 -0.15
C PHE A 224 14.82 -5.56 -0.59
N HIS A 225 15.39 -5.80 -1.77
CA HIS A 225 16.30 -4.86 -2.42
C HIS A 225 15.64 -4.29 -3.67
N PHE A 226 15.61 -2.97 -3.78
CA PHE A 226 15.08 -2.27 -4.94
C PHE A 226 16.17 -1.46 -5.61
N VAL A 227 16.42 -1.75 -6.89
CA VAL A 227 17.26 -0.96 -7.77
C VAL A 227 16.49 -0.68 -9.05
N GLY A 228 16.20 0.60 -9.32
CA GLY A 228 15.49 0.98 -10.54
C GLY A 228 14.97 2.40 -10.53
N HIS A 229 14.22 2.75 -11.56
CA HIS A 229 13.64 4.09 -11.68
C HIS A 229 12.67 4.40 -10.52
N LYS A 230 12.76 5.62 -9.99
CA LYS A 230 11.88 6.14 -8.93
C LYS A 230 10.39 5.96 -9.24
N GLU A 231 9.99 6.05 -10.49
CA GLU A 231 8.61 5.89 -10.95
C GLU A 231 8.07 4.47 -10.70
N LYS A 232 8.96 3.48 -10.64
CA LYS A 232 8.63 2.06 -10.36
C LYS A 232 8.55 1.74 -8.87
N TYR A 233 9.08 2.59 -8.00
CA TYR A 233 9.09 2.33 -6.56
C TYR A 233 7.69 2.11 -5.98
N GLN A 234 6.68 2.86 -6.43
CA GLN A 234 5.32 2.68 -5.90
C GLN A 234 4.73 1.32 -6.32
N GLN A 235 5.01 0.87 -7.55
CA GLN A 235 4.64 -0.46 -8.03
C GLN A 235 5.33 -1.54 -7.18
N PHE A 236 6.63 -1.39 -6.93
CA PHE A 236 7.40 -2.27 -6.05
C PHE A 236 6.78 -2.38 -4.65
N SER A 237 6.55 -1.26 -3.97
CA SER A 237 5.96 -1.25 -2.62
C SER A 237 4.57 -1.90 -2.60
N ASN A 238 3.72 -1.58 -3.58
CA ASN A 238 2.38 -2.14 -3.67
C ASN A 238 2.40 -3.66 -3.92
N THR A 239 3.32 -4.13 -4.78
CA THR A 239 3.48 -5.55 -5.13
C THR A 239 3.91 -6.36 -3.93
N ILE A 240 4.80 -5.82 -3.08
CA ILE A 240 5.18 -6.49 -1.84
C ILE A 240 3.95 -6.76 -0.97
N TYR A 241 3.18 -5.70 -0.67
CA TYR A 241 2.04 -5.78 0.23
C TYR A 241 0.87 -6.61 -0.32
N MET A 242 0.53 -6.43 -1.59
CA MET A 242 -0.70 -7.00 -2.15
C MET A 242 -0.49 -8.34 -2.86
N CYS A 243 0.75 -8.69 -3.20
CA CYS A 243 1.05 -9.93 -3.93
C CYS A 243 2.05 -10.81 -3.16
N ILE A 244 3.22 -10.27 -2.77
CA ILE A 244 4.32 -11.10 -2.25
C ILE A 244 4.07 -11.58 -0.82
N LEU A 245 3.81 -10.68 0.13
CA LEU A 245 3.53 -11.08 1.52
C LEU A 245 2.38 -12.10 1.62
N PRO A 246 1.23 -11.90 0.92
CA PRO A 246 0.18 -12.91 0.80
C PRO A 246 0.65 -14.26 0.28
N LYS A 247 1.37 -14.30 -0.85
CA LYS A 247 1.86 -15.54 -1.48
C LYS A 247 2.78 -16.33 -0.54
N LEU A 248 3.54 -15.63 0.31
CA LEU A 248 4.47 -16.21 1.26
C LEU A 248 3.86 -16.54 2.63
N ASN A 249 2.56 -16.27 2.83
CA ASN A 249 1.90 -16.34 4.13
C ASN A 249 2.57 -15.49 5.23
N LEU A 250 3.21 -14.39 4.85
CA LEU A 250 3.81 -13.46 5.80
C LEU A 250 2.75 -12.47 6.28
N ILE A 251 2.64 -12.34 7.59
CA ILE A 251 1.72 -11.41 8.24
C ILE A 251 2.54 -10.21 8.72
N ARG A 252 2.15 -9.00 8.31
CA ARG A 252 2.80 -7.77 8.78
C ARG A 252 2.41 -7.51 10.23
N ARG A 253 3.37 -7.39 11.14
CA ARG A 253 3.10 -7.00 12.54
C ARG A 253 3.06 -5.48 12.69
N GLU A 254 2.56 -4.99 13.83
CA GLU A 254 2.65 -3.58 14.17
C GLU A 254 4.11 -3.13 14.25
N GLY A 255 4.38 -1.98 13.65
CA GLY A 255 5.72 -1.44 13.55
C GLY A 255 5.87 -0.51 12.36
N GLU A 256 7.09 -0.01 12.23
CA GLU A 256 7.50 0.88 11.15
C GLU A 256 8.09 0.07 10.03
N ASP A 257 7.74 0.48 8.82
CA ASP A 257 8.45 0.08 7.62
C ASP A 257 9.76 0.86 7.60
N ILE A 258 10.86 0.17 7.30
CA ILE A 258 12.19 0.78 7.29
C ILE A 258 12.72 0.75 5.86
N GLU A 259 13.05 1.91 5.34
CA GLU A 259 13.76 2.02 4.07
C GLU A 259 15.15 2.56 4.34
N TYR A 260 16.15 1.93 3.76
CA TYR A 260 17.53 2.36 3.84
C TYR A 260 18.01 2.75 2.45
N PHE A 261 18.06 4.04 2.18
CA PHE A 261 18.41 4.63 0.90
C PHE A 261 19.93 4.78 0.79
N HIS A 262 20.51 4.26 -0.30
CA HIS A 262 21.93 4.40 -0.55
C HIS A 262 22.25 5.73 -1.25
N LEU A 263 23.31 6.42 -0.81
CA LEU A 263 23.79 7.68 -1.41
C LEU A 263 24.09 7.55 -2.91
N ALA A 264 24.55 6.38 -3.36
CA ALA A 264 24.79 6.09 -4.77
C ALA A 264 23.57 6.37 -5.67
N SER A 265 22.35 6.37 -5.11
CA SER A 265 21.12 6.79 -5.79
C SER A 265 21.17 8.24 -6.29
N VAL A 266 21.83 9.13 -5.56
CA VAL A 266 21.97 10.56 -5.92
C VAL A 266 23.01 10.76 -7.02
N GLN A 267 24.08 9.98 -7.03
CA GLN A 267 25.13 10.07 -8.05
C GLN A 267 24.62 9.61 -9.42
N LYS A 268 23.77 8.57 -9.45
CA LYS A 268 23.14 8.08 -10.69
C LYS A 268 22.12 9.07 -11.27
N GLN A 269 21.51 9.93 -10.45
CA GLN A 269 20.58 10.98 -10.89
C GLN A 269 21.22 12.07 -11.75
N GLN A 270 22.53 12.32 -11.61
CA GLN A 270 23.24 13.31 -12.44
C GLN A 270 23.39 12.87 -13.91
N ASN A 271 23.25 11.56 -14.19
CA ASN A 271 23.32 10.98 -15.54
C ASN A 271 21.95 10.90 -16.25
N ASN A 272 21.00 11.77 -15.91
CA ASN A 272 19.66 11.86 -16.53
C ASN A 272 18.69 10.67 -16.25
N GLU A 273 19.09 9.69 -15.42
CA GLU A 273 18.21 8.60 -14.97
C GLU A 273 18.04 8.63 -13.45
N SER A 274 16.80 8.84 -12.98
CA SER A 274 16.48 8.85 -11.54
C SER A 274 16.40 7.44 -10.95
N ILE A 275 17.54 6.74 -10.94
CA ILE A 275 17.70 5.43 -10.33
C ILE A 275 17.76 5.57 -8.81
N VAL A 276 17.01 4.72 -8.13
CA VAL A 276 16.95 4.57 -6.69
C VAL A 276 17.55 3.21 -6.34
N ASP A 277 18.37 3.17 -5.30
CA ASP A 277 18.90 1.97 -4.68
C ASP A 277 18.57 2.01 -3.18
N LEU A 278 17.76 1.07 -2.71
CA LEU A 278 17.39 0.98 -1.29
C LEU A 278 17.12 -0.46 -0.85
N TYR A 279 17.32 -0.71 0.45
CA TYR A 279 16.72 -1.86 1.13
C TYR A 279 15.41 -1.48 1.78
N TYR A 280 14.40 -2.35 1.68
CA TYR A 280 13.08 -2.17 2.26
C TYR A 280 12.77 -3.30 3.24
N TYR A 281 12.60 -2.97 4.51
CA TYR A 281 12.33 -3.92 5.59
C TYR A 281 10.90 -3.74 6.10
N ILE A 282 10.11 -4.81 6.03
CA ILE A 282 8.75 -4.84 6.53
C ILE A 282 8.70 -5.73 7.78
N PRO A 283 8.18 -5.23 8.91
CA PRO A 283 8.09 -6.04 10.13
C PRO A 283 7.07 -7.16 9.94
N VAL A 284 7.48 -8.41 10.15
CA VAL A 284 6.63 -9.61 9.97
C VAL A 284 6.64 -10.52 11.19
N LEU A 285 5.61 -11.36 11.33
CA LEU A 285 5.54 -12.46 12.32
C LEU A 285 6.44 -13.65 11.91
#